data_AF-A0A8J6Z5H9-F1
#
_entry.id   AF-A0A8J6Z5H9-F1
#
_cell.length_a   1.000
_cell.length_b   1.000
_cell.length_c   1.000
_cell.angle_alpha   90.00
_cell.angle_beta   90.00
_cell.angle_gamma   90.00
#
_symmetry.space_group_name_H-M   'P 1'
#
loop_
_entity.id
_entity.type
_entity.pdbx_description
1 polymer ?
#
loop_
_entity_poly.entity_id
_entity_poly.type
_entity_poly.pdbx_seq_one_letter_code
_entity_poly.pdbx_strand_id
1 'polypeptide(L)' 'MAGVVEELNELVRQDTTISNMINMAKKLLVDGGMSIEKISSLCELPLEKVRELAANISAQPKESN' A
#
# COMPACT_ATOMS: atom_id res chain seq x y z
N MET A 1 15.45 18.00 24.46
CA MET A 1 15.39 16.56 24.12
C MET A 1 13.97 16.02 23.90
N ALA A 2 12.89 16.78 24.17
CA ALA A 2 11.52 16.34 23.91
C ALA A 2 11.10 16.40 22.42
N GLY A 3 11.52 17.41 21.66
CA GLY A 3 11.08 17.60 20.27
C GLY A 3 11.52 16.50 19.28
N VAL A 4 12.64 15.82 19.53
CA VAL A 4 13.11 14.71 18.66
C VAL A 4 12.23 13.47 18.80
N VAL A 5 11.62 13.26 19.97
CA VAL A 5 10.75 12.10 20.24
C VAL A 5 9.37 12.29 19.62
N GLU A 6 8.85 13.51 19.62
CA GLU A 6 7.58 13.84 18.96
C GLU A 6 7.70 13.73 17.43
N GLU A 7 8.77 14.28 16.85
CA GLU A 7 9.03 14.19 15.41
C GLU A 7 9.22 12.73 14.96
N LEU A 8 9.92 11.91 15.75
CA LEU A 8 10.07 10.47 15.47
C LEU A 8 8.74 9.72 15.57
N ASN A 9 7.87 10.08 16.52
CA ASN A 9 6.56 9.46 16.69
C ASN A 9 5.60 9.82 15.54
N GLU A 10 5.68 11.04 15.02
CA GLU A 10 4.92 11.45 13.83
C GLU A 10 5.39 10.70 12.58
N LEU A 11 6.70 10.53 12.40
CA LEU A 11 7.26 9.73 11.29
C LEU A 11 6.82 8.26 11.36
N VAL A 12 6.86 7.64 12.55
CA VAL A 12 6.40 6.25 12.75
C VAL A 12 4.88 6.10 12.49
N ARG A 13 4.08 7.10 12.88
CA ARG A 13 2.64 7.12 12.59
C ARG A 13 2.33 7.28 11.10
N GLN A 14 3.10 8.11 10.40
CA GLN A 14 3.01 8.23 8.94
C GLN A 14 3.37 6.91 8.26
N ASP A 15 4.43 6.23 8.71
CA ASP A 15 4.86 4.94 8.16
C ASP A 15 3.79 3.84 8.31
N THR A 16 3.12 3.83 9.47
CA THR A 16 2.00 2.92 9.74
C THR A 16 0.81 3.19 8.83
N THR A 17 0.48 4.46 8.60
CA THR A 17 -0.61 4.89 7.72
C THR A 17 -0.34 4.48 6.27
N ILE A 18 0.87 4.76 5.78
CA ILE A 18 1.30 4.41 4.42
C ILE A 18 1.32 2.89 4.23
N SER A 19 1.85 2.14 5.21
CA SER A 19 1.82 0.67 5.21
C SER A 19 0.40 0.10 5.15
N ASN A 20 -0.55 0.70 5.87
CA ASN A 20 -1.95 0.30 5.82
C ASN A 20 -2.58 0.58 4.45
N MET A 21 -2.31 1.74 3.83
CA MET A 21 -2.77 2.06 2.48
C MET A 21 -2.23 1.07 1.45
N ILE A 22 -0.94 0.73 1.53
CA ILE A 22 -0.30 -0.26 0.65
C ILE A 22 -0.94 -1.64 0.84
N ASN A 23 -1.17 -2.08 2.07
CA ASN A 23 -1.81 -3.37 2.35
C ASN A 23 -3.26 -3.42 1.84
N MET A 24 -3.99 -2.31 1.95
CA MET A 24 -5.35 -2.20 1.42
C MET A 24 -5.33 -2.27 -0.11
N ALA A 25 -4.43 -1.53 -0.77
CA ALA A 25 -4.25 -1.60 -2.21
C ALA A 25 -3.90 -3.03 -2.67
N LYS A 26 -3.01 -3.73 -1.97
CA LYS A 26 -2.67 -5.12 -2.26
C LYS A 26 -3.88 -6.04 -2.16
N LYS A 27 -4.69 -5.94 -1.10
CA LYS A 27 -5.91 -6.75 -0.95
C LYS A 27 -6.89 -6.50 -2.09
N LEU A 28 -7.15 -5.23 -2.42
CA LEU A 28 -8.05 -4.86 -3.52
C LEU A 28 -7.56 -5.38 -4.88
N LEU A 29 -6.24 -5.39 -5.10
CA LEU A 29 -5.62 -5.96 -6.29
C LEU A 29 -5.74 -7.50 -6.34
N VAL A 30 -5.60 -8.20 -5.21
CA VAL A 30 -5.78 -9.66 -5.11
C VAL A 30 -7.24 -10.07 -5.31
N ASP A 31 -8.18 -9.32 -4.75
CA ASP A 31 -9.62 -9.56 -4.90
C ASP A 31 -10.07 -9.47 -6.38
N GLY A 32 -9.36 -8.69 -7.21
CA GLY A 32 -9.59 -8.60 -8.66
C GLY A 32 -10.90 -7.92 -9.07
N GLY A 33 -11.73 -7.51 -8.11
CA GLY A 33 -13.03 -6.86 -8.36
C GLY A 33 -12.96 -5.37 -8.70
N MET A 34 -11.77 -4.75 -8.69
CA MET A 34 -11.62 -3.30 -8.82
C MET A 34 -10.44 -2.89 -9.71
N SER A 35 -10.64 -1.89 -10.57
CA SER A 35 -9.60 -1.36 -11.45
C SER A 35 -8.51 -0.62 -10.68
N ILE A 36 -7.27 -0.69 -11.20
CA ILE A 36 -6.07 -0.05 -10.63
C ILE A 36 -6.27 1.46 -10.40
N GLU A 37 -6.98 2.15 -11.28
CA GLU A 37 -7.31 3.58 -11.17
C GLU A 37 -8.18 3.89 -9.96
N LYS A 38 -9.16 3.03 -9.68
CA LYS A 38 -10.06 3.19 -8.54
C LYS A 38 -9.35 2.88 -7.22
N ILE A 39 -8.45 1.90 -7.24
CA ILE A 39 -7.59 1.56 -6.09
C ILE A 39 -6.62 2.72 -5.79
N SER A 40 -6.02 3.32 -6.82
CA SER A 40 -5.17 4.52 -6.71
C SER A 40 -5.92 5.68 -6.06
N SER A 41 -7.16 5.94 -6.49
CA SER A 41 -8.00 6.97 -5.89
C SER A 41 -8.43 6.68 -4.45
N LEU A 42 -8.65 5.40 -4.09
CA LEU A 42 -9.10 5.01 -2.75
C LEU A 42 -7.98 5.00 -1.72
N CYS A 43 -6.80 4.54 -2.13
CA CYS A 43 -5.63 4.45 -1.25
C CYS A 43 -4.78 5.71 -1.29
N GLU A 44 -5.18 6.73 -2.05
CA GLU A 44 -4.41 7.97 -2.29
C GLU A 44 -2.97 7.69 -2.74
N LEU A 45 -2.78 6.56 -3.43
CA LEU A 45 -1.49 6.12 -3.94
C LEU A 45 -1.37 6.48 -5.42
N PRO A 46 -0.18 6.88 -5.90
CA PRO A 46 0.03 7.13 -7.31
C PRO A 46 -0.18 5.85 -8.14
N LEU A 47 -0.82 6.00 -9.30
CA LEU A 47 -1.13 4.90 -10.24
C LEU A 47 0.06 4.00 -10.55
N GLU A 48 1.27 4.57 -10.66
CA GLU A 48 2.51 3.82 -10.90
C GLU A 48 2.80 2.83 -9.77
N LYS A 49 2.68 3.25 -8.50
CA LYS A 49 2.90 2.38 -7.34
C LYS A 49 1.85 1.27 -7.26
N VAL A 50 0.59 1.58 -7.60
CA VAL A 50 -0.47 0.55 -7.63
C VAL A 50 -0.22 -0.45 -8.76
N ARG A 51 0.28 -0.01 -9.92
CA ARG A 51 0.71 -0.90 -11.02
C ARG A 51 1.90 -1.78 -10.62
N GLU A 52 2.93 -1.21 -9.99
CA GLU A 52 4.05 -1.98 -9.46
C GLU A 52 3.59 -3.03 -8.44
N LEU A 53 2.69 -2.66 -7.54
CA LEU A 53 2.08 -3.60 -6.57
C LEU A 53 1.32 -4.72 -7.28
N ALA A 54 0.51 -4.39 -8.29
CA ALA A 54 -0.24 -5.37 -9.07
C ALA A 54 0.69 -6.33 -9.83
N ALA A 55 1.75 -5.80 -10.45
CA ALA A 55 2.75 -6.57 -11.14
C ALA A 55 3.50 -7.51 -10.18
N ASN A 56 3.89 -7.02 -9.00
CA ASN A 56 4.52 -7.83 -7.96
C ASN A 56 3.60 -8.94 -7.44
N ILE A 57 2.32 -8.66 -7.24
CA ILE A 57 1.32 -9.67 -6.82
C ILE A 57 1.14 -10.73 -7.91
N SER A 58 1.01 -10.31 -9.17
CA SER A 58 0.86 -11.22 -10.30
C SER A 58 2.14 -12.01 -10.61
N ALA A 59 3.30 -11.48 -10.23
CA ALA A 59 4.60 -12.13 -10.38
C ALA A 59 4.95 -13.05 -9.21
N GLN A 60 4.24 -12.94 -8.07
CA GLN A 60 4.35 -13.95 -7.02
C GLN A 60 3.75 -15.25 -7.56
N PRO A 61 4.54 -16.34 -7.66
CA PRO A 61 3.97 -17.62 -8.02
C PRO A 61 2.87 -17.92 -7.01
N LYS A 62 1.66 -18.22 -7.49
CA LYS A 62 0.68 -18.92 -6.65
C LYS A 62 1.41 -20.17 -6.17
N GLU A 63 1.90 -20.19 -4.93
CA GLU A 63 2.21 -21.46 -4.29
C GLU A 63 0.88 -22.21 -4.27
N SER A 64 0.73 -23.11 -5.26
CA SER A 64 -0.27 -24.16 -5.26
C SER A 64 -0.14 -24.88 -3.93
N ASN A 65 -1.12 -24.65 -3.06
CA ASN A 65 -1.39 -25.51 -1.93
C ASN A 65 -2.75 -26.15 -2.15
#